data_AF-A0A0P8XTM4-F1
#
_entry.id   AF-A0A0P8XTM4-F1
#
_cell.length_a   1.000
_cell.length_b   1.000
_cell.length_c   1.000
_cell.angle_alpha   90.00
_cell.angle_beta   90.00
_cell.angle_gamma   90.00
#
_symmetry.space_group_name_H-M   'P 1'
#
loop_
_entity.id
_entity.type
_entity.pdbx_description
1 polymer ?
#
loop_
_entity_poly.entity_id
_entity_poly.type
_entity_poly.pdbx_seq_one_letter_code
_entity_poly.pdbx_strand_id
1 'polypeptide(L)'
;MDNNKLNFDYMFNRILYDDIIINKFNEFLEKYEDKSDKYIYQEIERVQKEVPDAVKRRHIKNLEAISKFEGFVTEDIKREIEKLKRLINVESSENKKISDRELENQFFSPTSLLLWFLLLVMIYRRRRYRKPYHRRPYRH
;
A
#
# COMPACT_ATOMS: atom_id res chain seq x y z
N MET A 1 24.35 -5.00 -1.41
CA MET A 1 23.09 -4.85 -2.18
C MET A 1 21.99 -5.55 -1.40
N ASP A 2 20.97 -4.82 -0.96
CA ASP A 2 19.90 -5.40 -0.15
C ASP A 2 19.02 -6.33 -1.01
N ASN A 3 19.20 -7.65 -0.89
CA ASN A 3 18.33 -8.69 -1.48
C ASN A 3 16.83 -8.46 -1.15
N ASN A 4 16.61 -7.73 -0.08
CA ASN A 4 15.34 -7.26 0.43
C ASN A 4 14.67 -6.17 -0.43
N LYS A 5 15.41 -5.38 -1.20
CA LYS A 5 14.84 -4.37 -2.12
C LYS A 5 14.39 -5.01 -3.43
N LEU A 6 15.22 -5.90 -3.99
CA LEU A 6 14.96 -6.67 -5.22
C LEU A 6 13.66 -7.50 -5.16
N ASN A 7 13.41 -8.20 -4.05
CA ASN A 7 12.19 -9.01 -3.90
C ASN A 7 10.91 -8.15 -3.73
N PHE A 8 11.04 -6.94 -3.19
CA PHE A 8 9.90 -6.04 -3.02
C PHE A 8 9.50 -5.43 -4.36
N ASP A 9 10.46 -4.91 -5.12
CA ASP A 9 10.20 -4.33 -6.44
C ASP A 9 9.67 -5.40 -7.39
N TYR A 10 10.12 -6.66 -7.28
CA TYR A 10 9.57 -7.79 -8.05
C TYR A 10 8.13 -8.15 -7.66
N MET A 11 7.79 -8.12 -6.36
CA MET A 11 6.42 -8.35 -5.89
C MET A 11 5.49 -7.21 -6.32
N PHE A 12 5.97 -5.97 -6.25
CA PHE A 12 5.25 -4.79 -6.72
C PHE A 12 5.07 -4.79 -8.22
N ASN A 13 6.09 -5.20 -8.99
CA ASN A 13 6.00 -5.44 -10.42
C ASN A 13 4.83 -6.37 -10.77
N ARG A 14 4.64 -7.45 -9.99
CA ARG A 14 3.55 -8.39 -10.25
C ARG A 14 2.16 -7.86 -9.88
N ILE A 15 2.06 -6.83 -9.04
CA ILE A 15 0.77 -6.23 -8.64
C ILE A 15 0.48 -4.95 -9.43
N LEU A 16 1.51 -4.20 -9.78
CA LEU A 16 1.44 -2.96 -10.56
C LEU A 16 1.50 -3.21 -12.07
N TYR A 17 1.92 -4.41 -12.51
CA TYR A 17 1.95 -4.94 -13.87
C TYR A 17 2.67 -4.12 -14.95
N ASP A 18 3.09 -2.88 -14.67
CA ASP A 18 3.64 -1.94 -15.64
C ASP A 18 4.77 -1.09 -15.02
N ASP A 19 5.93 -1.09 -15.67
CA ASP A 19 7.11 -0.29 -15.31
C ASP A 19 6.80 1.21 -15.18
N ILE A 20 5.84 1.72 -15.97
CA ILE A 20 5.38 3.11 -15.91
C ILE A 20 4.73 3.40 -14.55
N ILE A 21 3.96 2.45 -14.02
CA ILE A 21 3.26 2.60 -12.74
C ILE A 21 4.26 2.55 -11.58
N ILE A 22 5.34 1.78 -11.72
CA ILE A 22 6.42 1.71 -10.73
C ILE A 22 7.21 3.01 -10.67
N ASN A 23 7.56 3.58 -11.83
CA ASN A 23 8.23 4.88 -11.86
C ASN A 23 7.36 5.96 -11.21
N LYS A 24 6.07 6.00 -11.53
CA LYS A 24 5.11 6.90 -10.86
C LYS A 24 5.03 6.65 -9.36
N PHE A 25 5.09 5.40 -8.92
CA PHE A 25 5.09 5.06 -7.50
C PHE A 25 6.36 5.52 -6.80
N ASN A 26 7.54 5.41 -7.43
CA ASN A 26 8.80 5.90 -6.89
C ASN A 26 8.77 7.43 -6.72
N GLU A 27 8.31 8.17 -7.73
CA GLU A 27 8.09 9.62 -7.62
C GLU A 27 7.09 9.97 -6.52
N PHE A 28 6.05 9.15 -6.34
CA PHE A 28 5.06 9.33 -5.30
C PHE A 28 5.64 9.07 -3.90
N LEU A 29 6.47 8.04 -3.76
CA LEU A 29 7.15 7.73 -2.50
C LEU A 29 7.98 8.91 -2.01
N GLU A 30 8.73 9.57 -2.89
CA GLU A 30 9.54 10.75 -2.55
C GLU A 30 8.67 11.90 -2.03
N LYS A 31 7.53 12.18 -2.67
CA LYS A 31 6.60 13.25 -2.25
C LYS A 31 6.00 13.03 -0.87
N TYR A 32 5.88 11.77 -0.44
CA TYR A 32 5.26 11.39 0.83
C TYR A 32 6.28 10.92 1.88
N GLU A 33 7.58 10.93 1.57
CA GLU A 33 8.63 10.43 2.46
C GLU A 33 8.64 11.18 3.81
N ASP A 34 8.43 12.50 3.77
CA ASP A 34 8.46 13.40 4.93
C ASP A 34 7.09 13.67 5.57
N LYS A 35 6.01 13.10 5.04
CA LYS A 35 4.65 13.35 5.56
C LYS A 35 4.40 12.54 6.83
N SER A 36 3.64 13.06 7.80
CA SER A 36 3.31 12.26 8.98
C SER A 36 2.35 11.10 8.63
N ASP A 37 2.41 10.00 9.39
CA ASP A 37 1.47 8.88 9.20
C ASP A 37 0.01 9.35 9.33
N LYS A 38 -0.25 10.29 10.25
CA LYS A 38 -1.57 10.95 10.40
C LYS A 38 -2.02 11.62 9.10
N TYR A 39 -1.13 12.33 8.42
CA TYR A 39 -1.45 12.97 7.14
C TYR A 39 -1.80 11.92 6.08
N ILE A 40 -1.04 10.83 6.00
CA ILE A 40 -1.30 9.77 5.03
C ILE A 40 -2.63 9.06 5.32
N TYR A 41 -2.94 8.77 6.58
CA TYR A 41 -4.24 8.20 6.96
C TYR A 41 -5.41 9.11 6.59
N GLN A 42 -5.31 10.42 6.83
CA GLN A 42 -6.33 11.39 6.45
C GLN A 42 -6.53 11.44 4.92
N GLU A 43 -5.44 11.38 4.16
CA GLU A 43 -5.52 11.30 2.70
C GLU A 43 -6.17 10.00 2.22
N ILE A 44 -5.88 8.86 2.88
CA ILE A 44 -6.56 7.59 2.59
C ILE A 44 -8.08 7.71 2.85
N GLU A 45 -8.48 8.27 3.99
CA GLU A 45 -9.89 8.52 4.33
C GLU A 45 -10.60 9.45 3.35
N ARG A 46 -9.89 10.45 2.82
CA ARG A 46 -10.43 11.37 1.82
C ARG A 46 -10.60 10.67 0.47
N VAL A 47 -9.51 10.10 -0.07
CA VAL A 47 -9.46 9.54 -1.42
C VAL A 47 -10.35 8.31 -1.55
N GLN A 48 -10.46 7.47 -0.51
CA GLN A 48 -11.29 6.26 -0.60
C GLN A 48 -12.77 6.57 -0.87
N LYS A 49 -13.28 7.75 -0.49
CA LYS A 49 -14.68 8.12 -0.74
C LYS A 49 -15.00 8.28 -2.23
N GLU A 50 -13.99 8.55 -3.04
CA GLU A 50 -14.09 8.72 -4.49
C GLU A 50 -13.85 7.40 -5.25
N VAL A 51 -13.41 6.34 -4.56
CA VAL A 51 -13.09 5.06 -5.18
C VAL A 51 -14.30 4.11 -5.08
N PRO A 52 -14.72 3.47 -6.19
CA PRO A 52 -15.80 2.48 -6.15
C PRO A 52 -15.50 1.30 -5.22
N ASP A 53 -16.53 0.80 -4.54
CA ASP A 53 -16.37 -0.27 -3.54
C ASP A 53 -15.81 -1.58 -4.13
N ALA A 54 -16.11 -1.88 -5.40
CA ALA A 54 -15.51 -3.04 -6.09
C ALA A 54 -13.99 -2.92 -6.20
N VAL A 55 -13.48 -1.71 -6.46
CA VAL A 55 -12.06 -1.41 -6.54
C VAL A 55 -11.42 -1.42 -5.16
N LYS A 56 -12.08 -0.84 -4.15
CA LYS A 56 -11.64 -0.94 -2.74
C LYS A 56 -11.47 -2.40 -2.30
N ARG A 57 -12.45 -3.26 -2.62
CA ARG A 57 -12.36 -4.70 -2.34
C ARG A 57 -11.18 -5.36 -3.05
N ARG A 58 -10.84 -4.93 -4.28
CA ARG A 58 -9.65 -5.40 -4.97
C ARG A 58 -8.37 -4.97 -4.25
N HIS A 59 -8.28 -3.71 -3.80
CA HIS A 59 -7.15 -3.23 -3.00
C HIS A 59 -6.99 -4.03 -1.69
N ILE A 60 -8.10 -4.33 -0.99
CA ILE A 60 -8.09 -5.20 0.20
C ILE A 60 -7.54 -6.59 -0.12
N LYS A 61 -7.99 -7.22 -1.21
CA LYS A 61 -7.48 -8.53 -1.65
C LYS A 61 -5.98 -8.49 -1.97
N ASN A 62 -5.52 -7.42 -2.62
CA ASN A 62 -4.10 -7.23 -2.90
C ASN A 62 -3.29 -7.07 -1.59
N LEU A 63 -3.80 -6.30 -0.62
CA LEU A 63 -3.19 -6.18 0.71
C LEU A 63 -3.11 -7.53 1.45
N GLU A 64 -4.16 -8.35 1.35
CA GLU A 64 -4.15 -9.70 1.91
C GLU A 64 -3.13 -10.60 1.24
N ALA A 65 -3.02 -10.54 -0.08
CA ALA A 65 -1.99 -11.27 -0.81
C ALA A 65 -0.59 -10.86 -0.34
N ILE A 66 -0.34 -9.55 -0.18
CA ILE A 66 0.92 -9.01 0.36
C ILE A 66 1.21 -9.60 1.74
N SER A 67 0.23 -9.62 2.64
CA SER A 67 0.41 -10.08 4.04
C SER A 67 0.84 -11.56 4.18
N LYS A 68 0.54 -12.38 3.17
CA LYS A 68 0.81 -13.82 3.14
C LYS A 68 2.19 -14.18 2.61
N PHE A 69 2.97 -13.20 2.12
CA PHE A 69 4.32 -13.46 1.63
C PHE A 69 5.29 -13.71 2.81
N GLU A 70 5.61 -14.99 3.01
CA GLU A 70 6.58 -15.45 4.00
C GLU A 70 8.01 -15.00 3.66
N GLY A 71 8.83 -14.77 4.70
CA GLY A 71 10.22 -14.32 4.56
C GLY A 71 10.42 -12.84 4.31
N PHE A 72 9.34 -12.06 4.09
CA PHE A 72 9.42 -10.64 3.75
C PHE A 72 8.60 -9.75 4.69
N VAL A 73 7.38 -10.17 5.02
CA VAL A 73 6.45 -9.39 5.83
C VAL A 73 6.67 -9.68 7.31
N THR A 74 7.24 -8.71 8.03
CA THR A 74 7.34 -8.79 9.49
C THR A 74 5.97 -8.63 10.16
N GLU A 75 5.80 -9.12 11.39
CA GLU A 75 4.55 -8.98 12.15
C GLU A 75 4.06 -7.53 12.27
N ASP A 76 4.97 -6.55 12.31
CA ASP A 76 4.61 -5.13 12.28
C ASP A 76 3.93 -4.70 10.97
N ILE A 77 4.39 -5.24 9.84
CA ILE A 77 3.80 -4.96 8.53
C ILE A 77 2.45 -5.67 8.42
N LYS A 78 2.32 -6.92 8.91
CA LYS A 78 1.01 -7.61 8.97
C LYS A 78 -0.01 -6.80 9.78
N ARG A 79 0.40 -6.30 10.96
CA ARG A 79 -0.44 -5.43 11.79
C ARG A 79 -0.82 -4.13 11.07
N GLU A 80 0.11 -3.54 10.31
CA GLU A 80 -0.18 -2.34 9.52
C GLU A 80 -1.19 -2.64 8.41
N ILE A 81 -1.00 -3.72 7.67
CA ILE A 81 -1.93 -4.16 6.63
C ILE A 81 -3.33 -4.38 7.21
N GLU A 82 -3.45 -5.02 8.37
CA GLU A 82 -4.74 -5.22 9.03
C GLU A 82 -5.41 -3.89 9.45
N LYS A 83 -4.63 -2.89 9.90
CA LYS A 83 -5.16 -1.55 10.16
C LYS A 83 -5.67 -0.88 8.87
N LEU A 84 -4.89 -0.94 7.80
CA LEU A 84 -5.25 -0.35 6.51
C LEU A 84 -6.50 -1.02 5.92
N LYS A 85 -6.65 -2.33 6.06
CA LYS A 85 -7.87 -3.05 5.66
C LYS A 85 -9.10 -2.54 6.40
N ARG A 86 -9.00 -2.31 7.71
CA ARG A 86 -10.09 -1.78 8.54
C ARG A 86 -10.42 -0.31 8.23
N LEU A 87 -9.43 0.44 7.74
CA LEU A 87 -9.61 1.84 7.36
C LEU A 87 -10.41 1.99 6.07
N ILE A 88 -10.32 1.02 5.15
CA ILE A 88 -11.05 1.04 3.89
C ILE A 88 -12.53 0.68 4.16
N ASN A 89 -13.40 1.67 4.12
CA ASN A 89 -14.83 1.50 4.27
C ASN A 89 -15.44 1.01 2.95
N VAL A 90 -15.97 -0.21 2.97
CA VAL A 90 -16.71 -0.83 1.88
C VAL A 90 -18.13 -1.01 2.39
N GLU A 91 -19.09 -0.33 1.77
CA GLU A 91 -20.48 -0.50 2.14
C GLU A 91 -20.91 -1.93 1.77
N SER A 92 -21.67 -2.60 2.65
CA SER A 92 -22.22 -3.93 2.36
C SER A 92 -23.28 -3.94 1.25
N SER A 93 -23.47 -2.81 0.56
CA SER A 93 -24.45 -2.66 -0.50
C SER A 93 -24.05 -3.49 -1.72
N GLU A 94 -24.87 -4.50 -1.93
CA GLU A 94 -25.10 -5.35 -3.09
C GLU A 94 -24.01 -5.42 -4.17
N ASN A 95 -23.64 -6.66 -4.46
CA ASN A 95 -22.79 -7.09 -5.57
C ASN A 95 -23.32 -6.59 -6.92
N LYS A 96 -23.09 -5.31 -7.25
CA LYS A 96 -23.19 -4.83 -8.63
C LYS A 96 -22.13 -5.62 -9.39
N LYS A 97 -22.57 -6.57 -10.22
CA LYS A 97 -21.71 -7.40 -11.07
C LYS A 97 -21.05 -6.49 -12.10
N ILE A 98 -19.96 -5.84 -11.71
CA ILE A 98 -19.07 -5.12 -12.61
C ILE A 98 -18.27 -6.18 -13.38
N SER A 99 -18.11 -6.00 -14.69
CA SER A 99 -17.27 -6.90 -15.48
C SER A 99 -15.80 -6.78 -15.08
N ASP A 100 -15.02 -7.85 -15.24
CA ASP A 100 -13.58 -7.81 -14.91
C ASP A 100 -12.84 -6.70 -15.66
N ARG A 101 -13.25 -6.41 -16.91
CA ARG A 101 -12.67 -5.33 -17.73
C ARG A 101 -13.00 -3.94 -17.20
N GLU A 102 -14.24 -3.71 -16.77
CA GLU A 102 -14.61 -2.43 -16.14
C GLU A 102 -13.91 -2.25 -14.79
N LEU A 103 -13.76 -3.34 -14.03
CA LEU A 103 -13.03 -3.32 -12.77
C LEU A 103 -11.55 -2.99 -12.98
N GLU A 104 -10.93 -3.55 -14.02
CA GLU A 104 -9.55 -3.26 -14.42
C GLU A 104 -9.38 -1.79 -14.81
N ASN A 105 -10.26 -1.26 -15.66
CA ASN A 105 -10.25 0.16 -16.03
C ASN A 105 -10.40 1.08 -14.82
N GLN A 106 -11.29 0.75 -13.88
CA GLN A 106 -11.49 1.53 -12.66
C GLN A 106 -10.30 1.38 -11.69
N PHE A 107 -9.64 0.23 -11.67
CA PHE A 107 -8.43 0.00 -10.87
C PHE A 107 -7.28 0.90 -11.30
N PHE A 108 -7.09 1.08 -12.61
CA PHE A 108 -6.08 1.98 -13.19
C PHE A 108 -6.52 3.44 -13.30
N SER A 109 -7.71 3.80 -12.77
CA SER A 109 -8.11 5.20 -12.68
C SER A 109 -7.14 6.00 -11.79
N PRO A 110 -6.93 7.30 -12.06
CA PRO A 110 -6.00 8.12 -11.29
C PRO A 110 -6.27 8.10 -9.78
N THR A 111 -7.54 8.15 -9.38
CA THR A 111 -7.96 8.16 -7.97
C THR A 111 -7.76 6.79 -7.31
N SER A 112 -8.03 5.70 -8.02
CA SER A 112 -7.75 4.35 -7.52
C SER A 112 -6.25 4.12 -7.35
N LEU A 113 -5.44 4.53 -8.33
CA LEU A 113 -3.98 4.44 -8.25
C LEU A 113 -3.43 5.30 -7.11
N LEU A 114 -3.98 6.50 -6.90
CA LEU A 114 -3.62 7.33 -5.75
C LEU A 114 -3.91 6.62 -4.42
N LEU A 115 -5.11 6.05 -4.26
CA LEU A 115 -5.46 5.27 -3.08
C LEU A 115 -4.49 4.11 -2.89
N TRP A 116 -4.22 3.36 -3.97
CA TRP A 116 -3.29 2.25 -3.93
C TRP A 116 -1.91 2.70 -3.48
N PHE A 117 -1.35 3.74 -4.08
CA PHE A 117 -0.03 4.27 -3.72
C PHE A 117 0.03 4.74 -2.26
N LEU A 118 -1.00 5.41 -1.74
CA LEU A 118 -1.05 5.80 -0.32
C LEU A 118 -0.98 4.58 0.62
N LEU A 119 -1.69 3.49 0.29
CA LEU A 119 -1.63 2.23 1.05
C LEU A 119 -0.22 1.62 1.03
N LEU A 120 0.44 1.66 -0.13
CA LEU A 120 1.79 1.14 -0.30
C LEU A 120 2.85 1.97 0.43
N VAL A 121 2.70 3.30 0.42
CA VAL A 121 3.58 4.21 1.15
C VAL A 121 3.57 3.86 2.64
N MET A 122 2.40 3.59 3.23
CA MET A 122 2.29 3.19 4.64
C MET A 122 3.03 1.89 4.93
N ILE A 123 2.96 0.91 4.03
CA ILE A 123 3.66 -0.36 4.15
C ILE A 123 5.18 -0.17 4.02
N TYR A 124 5.62 0.68 3.10
CA TYR A 124 7.02 0.81 2.73
C TYR A 124 7.83 1.75 3.63
N ARG A 125 7.25 2.90 4.04
CA ARG A 125 7.93 3.86 4.94
C ARG A 125 8.28 3.20 6.27
N ARG A 126 7.39 2.37 6.81
CA ARG A 126 7.62 1.65 8.06
C ARG A 126 8.81 0.68 8.00
N ARG A 127 9.21 0.27 6.79
CA ARG A 127 10.44 -0.50 6.56
C ARG A 127 11.69 0.37 6.57
N ARG A 128 11.68 1.54 5.90
CA ARG A 128 12.83 2.46 5.84
C ARG A 128 13.17 3.10 7.19
N TYR A 129 12.16 3.43 8.00
CA TYR A 129 12.36 4.06 9.30
C TYR A 129 12.79 3.09 10.42
N ARG A 130 12.87 1.78 10.14
CA ARG A 130 13.63 0.84 10.98
C ARG A 130 15.14 1.02 10.72
N LYS A 131 15.68 2.20 11.07
CA LYS A 131 17.12 2.26 11.39
C LYS A 131 17.35 1.28 12.54
N PRO A 132 18.38 0.43 12.49
CA PRO A 132 18.77 -0.33 13.66
C PRO A 132 19.04 0.68 14.75
N TYR A 133 18.32 0.57 15.87
CA TYR A 133 18.61 1.36 17.06
C TYR A 133 20.11 1.29 17.30
N HIS A 134 20.83 2.38 17.01
CA HIS A 134 22.17 2.58 17.51
C HIS A 134 22.00 2.59 19.03
N ARG A 135 22.31 1.44 19.64
CA ARG A 135 22.51 1.32 21.07
C ARG A 135 23.46 2.44 21.45
N ARG A 136 22.94 3.48 22.11
CA ARG A 136 23.81 4.45 22.77
C ARG A 136 24.67 3.63 23.74
N PRO A 137 26.01 3.72 23.67
CA PRO A 137 26.83 3.06 24.67
C PRO A 137 26.48 3.69 26.02
N TYR A 138 26.03 2.86 26.96
CA TYR A 138 25.90 3.25 28.35
C TYR A 138 27.29 3.66 28.83
N ARG A 139 27.42 4.94 29.20
CA ARG A 139 28.60 5.47 29.86
C ARG A 139 28.38 5.25 31.36
N HIS A 140 29.07 4.25 31.92
CA HIS A 140 29.30 4.15 33.36
C HIS A 140 30.44 5.09 33.76
#